data_AF-B7UUQ2-F1
#
_entry.id   AF-B7UUQ2-F1
#
_cell.length_a   1.000
_cell.length_b   1.000
_cell.length_c   1.000
_cell.angle_alpha   90.00
_cell.angle_beta   90.00
_cell.angle_gamma   90.00
#
_symmetry.space_group_name_H-M   'P 1'
#
loop_
_entity.id
_entity.type
_entity.pdbx_description
1 polymer ?
#
loop_
_entity_poly.entity_id
_entity_poly.type
_entity_poly.pdbx_seq_one_letter_code
_entity_poly.pdbx_strand_id
1 'polypeptide(L)'
;MTLTAEPVNSVVSHDDTAGVFDRADYLRDYPHEQVSFFQDPASGLKAIVAIHSTTLGPALGGTRFYPYSDESAAVTDVLRLSRGMTYKAAVAGVDLGGGKAVIIGDPATAKTDELLGAYAKFVQTLGGRYITAGDVGTNSNDLDIIGRNTDFVVGRNATVGGSGDSAPMTALGVFQSMRAAAQSHWGTPSLAGKTVGVEGTGKVGYELIKLLLADGATVLATDVNAAALDRVKADFPQVSIVDSIIDADLDVYAPCAMGATLTDTTARSIKAEVVCGAANNQLTVPEVENILRDRGITWTPDYVANGGGLIQVAGELKGNSAEEVKLKVEKIFDTVTEIFAKSKKDGILAGEAADAVAEARIAEAARVAKG
;
A
#
# COMPACT_ATOMS: atom_id res chain seq x y z
N MET A 1 -11.07 18.47 2.02
CA MET A 1 -12.22 18.12 2.90
C MET A 1 -12.43 16.63 2.71
N THR A 2 -11.81 15.84 3.58
CA THR A 2 -11.59 14.40 3.39
C THR A 2 -12.60 13.64 4.24
N LEU A 3 -13.58 13.03 3.59
CA LEU A 3 -14.51 12.08 4.20
C LEU A 3 -14.30 10.73 3.50
N THR A 4 -13.74 9.81 4.28
CA THR A 4 -14.12 8.39 4.37
C THR A 4 -14.55 7.69 3.06
N ALA A 5 -13.76 6.69 2.62
CA ALA A 5 -14.43 5.43 2.28
C ALA A 5 -15.21 5.05 3.55
N GLU A 6 -16.55 5.03 3.45
CA GLU A 6 -17.37 4.60 4.58
C GLU A 6 -16.85 3.24 5.06
N PRO A 7 -16.84 2.99 6.38
CA PRO A 7 -16.60 1.65 6.87
C PRO A 7 -17.63 0.75 6.18
N VAL A 8 -17.17 -0.31 5.51
CA VAL A 8 -18.06 -1.41 5.15
C VAL A 8 -18.72 -1.82 6.45
N ASN A 9 -20.01 -1.52 6.55
CA ASN A 9 -20.85 -1.84 7.70
C ASN A 9 -21.11 -3.35 7.71
N SER A 10 -20.05 -4.17 7.74
CA SER A 10 -20.17 -5.49 8.34
C SER A 10 -20.31 -5.21 9.82
N VAL A 11 -21.53 -5.26 10.32
CA VAL A 11 -21.83 -5.23 11.75
C VAL A 11 -21.19 -6.50 12.34
N VAL A 12 -19.89 -6.43 12.64
CA VAL A 12 -19.29 -7.31 13.62
C VAL A 12 -19.89 -6.82 14.93
N SER A 13 -20.85 -7.57 15.47
CA SER A 13 -21.39 -7.30 16.79
C SER A 13 -20.21 -7.28 17.76
N HIS A 14 -19.88 -6.10 18.29
CA HIS A 14 -18.85 -5.96 19.29
C HIS A 14 -19.44 -6.51 20.58
N ASP A 15 -19.02 -7.71 20.95
CA ASP A 15 -19.28 -8.24 22.28
C ASP A 15 -18.32 -7.52 23.24
N ASP A 16 -18.86 -6.58 24.02
CA ASP A 16 -18.13 -5.81 25.04
C ASP A 16 -17.51 -6.70 26.14
N THR A 17 -17.72 -8.01 26.09
CA THR A 17 -17.11 -9.00 26.99
C THR A 17 -15.91 -9.77 26.40
N ALA A 18 -15.58 -9.57 25.12
CA ALA A 18 -14.46 -10.29 24.49
C ALA A 18 -13.10 -9.85 25.07
N GLY A 19 -12.34 -10.82 25.58
CA GLY A 19 -10.96 -10.60 26.02
C GLY A 19 -10.02 -10.26 24.85
N VAL A 20 -8.80 -9.81 25.16
CA VAL A 20 -7.79 -9.39 24.15
C VAL A 20 -7.53 -10.47 23.09
N PHE A 21 -7.59 -11.75 23.46
CA PHE A 21 -7.38 -12.90 22.57
C PHE A 21 -8.68 -13.47 21.97
N ASP A 22 -9.84 -12.98 22.41
CA ASP A 22 -11.16 -13.45 21.97
C ASP A 22 -11.79 -12.54 20.91
N ARG A 23 -11.09 -11.48 20.50
CA ARG A 23 -11.60 -10.57 19.47
C ARG A 23 -11.68 -11.28 18.12
N ALA A 24 -12.75 -11.04 17.39
CA ALA A 24 -13.03 -11.66 16.09
C ALA A 24 -12.02 -11.27 14.99
N ASP A 25 -11.27 -10.19 15.18
CA ASP A 25 -10.23 -9.71 14.27
C ASP A 25 -8.86 -10.38 14.50
N TYR A 26 -8.70 -11.19 15.55
CA TYR A 26 -7.57 -12.12 15.66
C TYR A 26 -7.86 -13.37 14.82
N LEU A 27 -7.12 -13.54 13.73
CA LEU A 27 -7.13 -14.79 12.97
C LEU A 27 -6.42 -15.88 13.77
N ARG A 28 -7.13 -16.95 14.11
CA ARG A 28 -6.60 -18.03 14.95
C ARG A 28 -5.49 -18.84 14.27
N ASP A 29 -5.55 -18.96 12.94
CA ASP A 29 -4.62 -19.81 12.18
C ASP A 29 -3.30 -19.10 11.84
N TYR A 30 -3.26 -17.78 11.94
CA TYR A 30 -2.05 -16.98 11.71
C TYR A 30 -2.03 -15.76 12.66
N PRO A 31 -1.75 -15.97 13.95
CA PRO A 31 -1.85 -14.93 14.96
C PRO A 31 -0.69 -13.94 14.85
N HIS A 32 -0.95 -12.69 15.25
CA HIS A 32 0.10 -11.69 15.43
C HIS A 32 1.10 -12.12 16.49
N GLU A 33 2.39 -11.90 16.22
CA GLU A 33 3.47 -12.15 17.19
C GLU A 33 3.40 -11.22 18.41
N GLN A 34 3.01 -9.95 18.20
CA GLN A 34 3.01 -8.94 19.27
C GLN A 34 2.04 -7.80 18.96
N VAL A 35 1.29 -7.36 19.97
CA VAL A 35 0.52 -6.11 19.97
C VAL A 35 0.89 -5.32 21.21
N SER A 36 1.36 -4.09 21.04
CA SER A 36 1.92 -3.27 22.11
C SER A 36 1.21 -1.93 22.18
N PHE A 37 0.66 -1.62 23.35
CA PHE A 37 -0.03 -0.38 23.66
C PHE A 37 0.92 0.53 24.43
N PHE A 38 1.04 1.78 23.99
CA PHE A 38 1.91 2.75 24.62
C PHE A 38 1.17 4.06 24.86
N GLN A 39 1.35 4.61 26.06
CA GLN A 39 0.79 5.88 26.45
C GLN A 39 1.87 6.74 27.12
N ASP A 40 1.92 8.01 26.75
CA ASP A 40 2.70 9.01 27.47
C ASP A 40 1.78 10.19 27.85
N PRO A 41 1.35 10.30 29.12
CA PRO A 41 0.45 11.36 29.56
C PRO A 41 0.99 12.78 29.37
N ALA A 42 2.32 12.96 29.39
CA ALA A 42 2.95 14.27 29.28
C ALA A 42 2.82 14.86 27.86
N SER A 43 3.04 14.05 26.83
CA SER A 43 2.84 14.45 25.43
C SER A 43 1.42 14.20 24.90
N GLY A 44 0.61 13.43 25.62
CA GLY A 44 -0.71 13.01 25.18
C GLY A 44 -0.70 11.83 24.20
N LEU A 45 0.45 11.17 24.01
CA LEU A 45 0.59 10.04 23.10
C LEU A 45 -0.32 8.87 23.51
N LYS A 46 -1.08 8.36 22.55
CA LYS A 46 -1.70 7.03 22.57
C LYS A 46 -1.33 6.32 21.28
N ALA A 47 -0.56 5.26 21.37
CA ALA A 47 -0.09 4.52 20.21
C ALA A 47 -0.25 3.01 20.37
N ILE A 48 -0.47 2.32 19.25
CA ILE A 48 -0.53 0.87 19.18
C ILE A 48 0.42 0.42 18.06
N VAL A 49 1.31 -0.51 18.36
CA VAL A 49 2.14 -1.19 17.37
C VAL A 49 1.74 -2.66 17.32
N ALA A 50 1.40 -3.16 16.14
CA ALA A 50 1.17 -4.58 15.89
C ALA A 50 2.26 -5.12 14.98
N ILE A 51 2.88 -6.23 15.40
CA ILE A 51 3.82 -7.03 14.63
C ILE A 51 3.08 -8.31 14.28
N HIS A 52 2.74 -8.48 13.00
CA HIS A 52 2.07 -9.68 12.54
C HIS A 52 3.05 -10.83 12.38
N SER A 53 4.16 -10.61 11.67
CA SER A 53 5.19 -11.62 11.47
C SER A 53 6.56 -10.98 11.32
N THR A 54 7.59 -11.63 11.88
CA THR A 54 9.01 -11.33 11.69
C THR A 54 9.76 -12.49 11.02
N THR A 55 9.04 -13.44 10.41
CA THR A 55 9.62 -14.66 9.81
C THR A 55 10.65 -14.35 8.72
N LEU A 56 10.41 -13.34 7.88
CA LEU A 56 11.34 -12.93 6.81
C LEU A 56 12.42 -11.94 7.29
N GLY A 57 12.27 -11.36 8.48
CA GLY A 57 13.10 -10.28 9.01
C GLY A 57 12.33 -9.32 9.91
N PRO A 58 12.93 -8.18 10.30
CA PRO A 58 12.24 -7.13 11.05
C PRO A 58 10.90 -6.73 10.44
N ALA A 59 9.90 -6.47 11.27
CA ALA A 59 8.60 -6.03 10.81
C ALA A 59 8.66 -4.55 10.41
N LEU A 60 8.39 -4.24 9.13
CA LEU A 60 8.36 -2.86 8.66
C LEU A 60 6.91 -2.42 8.43
N GLY A 61 6.55 -1.25 8.96
CA GLY A 61 5.24 -0.65 8.78
C GLY A 61 5.22 0.86 8.91
N GLY A 62 4.33 1.52 8.19
CA GLY A 62 4.08 2.95 8.38
C GLY A 62 3.34 3.26 9.69
N THR A 63 3.54 4.46 10.23
CA THR A 63 2.77 5.01 11.36
C THR A 63 1.59 5.83 10.86
N ARG A 64 0.37 5.33 11.08
CA ARG A 64 -0.84 6.10 10.79
C ARG A 64 -1.22 6.96 11.99
N PHE A 65 -1.31 8.27 11.80
CA PHE A 65 -1.82 9.20 12.83
C PHE A 65 -3.24 9.61 12.43
N TYR A 66 -4.25 9.11 13.16
CA TYR A 66 -5.64 9.20 12.74
C TYR A 66 -6.62 9.37 13.92
N PRO A 67 -7.67 10.19 13.78
CA PRO A 67 -8.69 10.37 14.82
C PRO A 67 -9.73 9.24 14.75
N TYR A 68 -9.40 8.09 15.34
CA TYR A 68 -10.34 6.96 15.45
C TYR A 68 -11.54 7.30 16.34
N SER A 69 -12.71 6.71 16.05
CA SER A 69 -13.92 6.84 16.86
C SER A 69 -13.74 6.33 18.29
N ASP A 70 -12.97 5.25 18.42
CA ASP A 70 -12.71 4.54 19.67
C ASP A 70 -11.42 3.70 19.56
N GLU A 71 -10.95 3.17 20.69
CA GLU A 71 -9.73 2.38 20.76
C GLU A 71 -9.88 1.02 20.08
N SER A 72 -11.09 0.45 20.02
CA SER A 72 -11.33 -0.83 19.35
C SER A 72 -11.12 -0.72 17.84
N ALA A 73 -11.61 0.36 17.23
CA ALA A 73 -11.40 0.67 15.81
C ALA A 73 -9.91 0.83 15.48
N ALA A 74 -9.13 1.45 16.37
CA ALA A 74 -7.68 1.59 16.21
C ALA A 74 -6.97 0.22 16.27
N VAL A 75 -7.38 -0.67 17.19
CA VAL A 75 -6.85 -2.04 17.27
C VAL A 75 -7.17 -2.83 16.00
N THR A 76 -8.42 -2.79 15.54
CA THR A 76 -8.84 -3.48 14.31
C THR A 76 -8.01 -3.03 13.11
N ASP A 77 -7.81 -1.71 12.95
CA ASP A 77 -7.05 -1.18 11.81
C ASP A 77 -5.57 -1.59 11.88
N VAL A 78 -4.92 -1.48 13.05
CA VAL A 78 -3.49 -1.83 13.17
C VAL A 78 -3.24 -3.33 12.98
N LEU A 79 -4.13 -4.20 13.44
CA LEU A 79 -4.05 -5.65 13.21
C LEU A 79 -4.18 -5.99 11.73
N ARG A 80 -5.20 -5.45 11.07
CA ARG A 80 -5.45 -5.67 9.64
C ARG A 80 -4.30 -5.17 8.78
N LEU A 81 -3.80 -3.95 9.05
CA LEU A 81 -2.74 -3.33 8.27
C LEU A 81 -1.38 -4.02 8.46
N SER A 82 -1.04 -4.47 9.68
CA SER A 82 0.21 -5.21 9.94
C SER A 82 0.24 -6.56 9.23
N ARG A 83 -0.91 -7.27 9.15
CA ARG A 83 -1.06 -8.45 8.31
C ARG A 83 -0.84 -8.11 6.84
N GLY A 84 -1.50 -7.07 6.33
CA GLY A 84 -1.30 -6.61 4.96
C GLY A 84 0.17 -6.31 4.62
N MET A 85 0.92 -5.72 5.56
CA MET A 85 2.36 -5.49 5.39
C MET A 85 3.19 -6.77 5.31
N THR A 86 2.76 -7.86 5.95
CA THR A 86 3.45 -9.16 5.86
C THR A 86 3.35 -9.71 4.44
N TYR A 87 2.14 -9.75 3.89
CA TYR A 87 1.90 -10.22 2.53
C TYR A 87 2.56 -9.31 1.50
N LYS A 88 2.48 -7.98 1.69
CA LYS A 88 3.16 -7.00 0.83
C LYS A 88 4.68 -7.18 0.83
N ALA A 89 5.31 -7.34 1.99
CA ALA A 89 6.75 -7.55 2.08
C ALA A 89 7.18 -8.90 1.47
N ALA A 90 6.39 -9.95 1.71
CA ALA A 90 6.61 -11.27 1.15
C ALA A 90 6.57 -11.23 -0.39
N VAL A 91 5.49 -10.74 -0.99
CA VAL A 91 5.31 -10.71 -2.44
C VAL A 91 6.28 -9.74 -3.14
N ALA A 92 6.65 -8.63 -2.47
CA ALA A 92 7.64 -7.68 -3.00
C ALA A 92 9.09 -8.22 -2.97
N GLY A 93 9.32 -9.44 -2.44
CA GLY A 93 10.63 -10.06 -2.43
C GLY A 93 11.64 -9.40 -1.49
N VAL A 94 11.19 -8.64 -0.49
CA VAL A 94 12.06 -7.98 0.50
C VAL A 94 12.17 -8.80 1.79
N ASP A 95 13.34 -8.81 2.43
CA ASP A 95 13.61 -9.59 3.66
C ASP A 95 13.11 -8.83 4.91
N LEU A 96 11.80 -8.61 4.94
CA LEU A 96 11.10 -7.87 5.98
C LEU A 96 9.81 -8.60 6.34
N GLY A 97 9.47 -8.56 7.62
CA GLY A 97 8.16 -8.95 8.13
C GLY A 97 7.13 -7.82 7.98
N GLY A 98 5.93 -8.06 8.50
CA GLY A 98 4.86 -7.07 8.50
C GLY A 98 4.55 -6.53 9.87
N GLY A 99 4.64 -5.20 10.00
CA GLY A 99 4.23 -4.48 11.19
C GLY A 99 3.35 -3.29 10.81
N LYS A 100 2.76 -2.66 11.82
CA LYS A 100 2.07 -1.39 11.67
C LYS A 100 2.03 -0.64 12.99
N ALA A 101 2.05 0.68 12.93
CA ALA A 101 1.72 1.54 14.06
C ALA A 101 0.51 2.42 13.75
N VAL A 102 -0.28 2.69 14.79
CA VAL A 102 -1.29 3.74 14.81
C VAL A 102 -1.04 4.67 15.99
N ILE A 103 -1.19 5.97 15.78
CA ILE A 103 -1.28 7.00 16.82
C ILE A 103 -2.72 7.52 16.78
N ILE A 104 -3.38 7.50 17.93
CA ILE A 104 -4.79 7.90 18.05
C ILE A 104 -4.86 9.40 18.33
N GLY A 105 -5.42 10.16 17.38
CA GLY A 105 -5.65 11.59 17.50
C GLY A 105 -5.66 12.30 16.15
N ASP A 106 -6.12 13.54 16.12
CA ASP A 106 -6.12 14.35 14.90
C ASP A 106 -4.71 14.92 14.64
N PRO A 107 -4.03 14.53 13.55
CA PRO A 107 -2.68 15.01 13.26
C PRO A 107 -2.62 16.52 12.98
N ALA A 108 -3.74 17.19 12.68
CA ALA A 108 -3.78 18.63 12.46
C ALA A 108 -3.72 19.44 13.77
N THR A 109 -4.12 18.85 14.88
CA THR A 109 -4.26 19.55 16.17
C THR A 109 -3.42 18.93 17.29
N ALA A 110 -3.19 17.61 17.28
CA ALA A 110 -2.50 16.89 18.33
C ALA A 110 -1.01 16.65 18.07
N LYS A 111 -0.54 16.80 16.82
CA LYS A 111 0.83 16.42 16.44
C LYS A 111 1.85 17.47 16.88
N THR A 112 2.74 17.10 17.81
CA THR A 112 3.87 17.92 18.26
C THR A 112 5.19 17.14 18.23
N ASP A 113 6.32 17.86 18.24
CA ASP A 113 7.66 17.26 18.32
C ASP A 113 7.82 16.38 19.57
N GLU A 114 7.25 16.80 20.71
CA GLU A 114 7.30 16.06 21.98
C GLU A 114 6.56 14.72 21.87
N LEU A 115 5.37 14.70 21.26
CA LEU A 115 4.58 13.50 21.05
C LEU A 115 5.30 12.52 20.11
N LEU A 116 5.85 13.03 18.99
CA LEU A 116 6.63 12.21 18.06
C LEU A 116 7.91 11.69 18.69
N GLY A 117 8.56 12.48 19.56
CA GLY A 117 9.71 12.05 20.35
C GLY A 117 9.38 10.97 21.37
N ALA A 118 8.22 11.04 22.03
CA ALA A 118 7.73 9.98 22.90
C ALA A 118 7.44 8.68 22.12
N TYR A 119 6.83 8.79 20.93
CA TYR A 119 6.59 7.66 20.05
C TYR A 119 7.90 7.01 19.59
N ALA A 120 8.90 7.80 19.23
CA ALA A 120 10.22 7.31 18.85
C ALA A 120 10.90 6.50 19.97
N LYS A 121 10.83 6.98 21.22
CA LYS A 121 11.35 6.23 22.38
C LYS A 121 10.65 4.89 22.54
N PHE A 122 9.33 4.83 22.32
CA PHE A 122 8.60 3.56 22.31
C PHE A 122 9.09 2.63 21.20
N VAL A 123 9.20 3.11 19.96
CA VAL A 123 9.75 2.31 18.84
C VAL A 123 11.14 1.78 19.17
N GLN A 124 12.00 2.60 19.80
CA GLN A 124 13.34 2.18 20.24
C GLN A 124 13.29 0.99 21.22
N THR A 125 12.29 0.92 22.12
CA THR A 125 12.14 -0.22 23.05
C THR A 125 11.83 -1.54 22.37
N LEU A 126 11.34 -1.53 21.12
CA LEU A 126 11.11 -2.74 20.33
C LEU A 126 12.41 -3.33 19.75
N GLY A 127 13.55 -2.67 19.95
CA GLY A 127 14.88 -3.23 19.70
C GLY A 127 15.11 -3.69 18.25
N GLY A 128 14.51 -2.99 17.28
CA GLY A 128 14.62 -3.31 15.87
C GLY A 128 13.72 -4.46 15.39
N ARG A 129 12.86 -5.01 16.25
CA ARG A 129 11.79 -5.93 15.80
C ARG A 129 10.76 -5.23 14.93
N TYR A 130 10.54 -3.94 15.18
CA TYR A 130 9.67 -3.07 14.38
C TYR A 130 10.45 -1.87 13.85
N ILE A 131 10.28 -1.58 12.57
CA ILE A 131 10.86 -0.42 11.88
C ILE A 131 9.71 0.42 11.32
N THR A 132 9.71 1.70 11.67
CA THR A 132 8.61 2.61 11.37
C THR A 132 8.86 3.43 10.10
N ALA A 133 7.79 3.78 9.39
CA ALA A 133 7.83 4.64 8.21
C ALA A 133 6.65 5.63 8.18
N GLY A 134 6.50 6.41 7.12
CA GLY A 134 5.36 7.30 6.92
C GLY A 134 4.09 6.57 6.50
N ASP A 135 2.93 7.08 6.92
CA ASP A 135 1.60 6.69 6.47
C ASP A 135 0.65 7.91 6.55
N VAL A 136 -0.66 7.71 6.39
CA VAL A 136 -1.68 8.73 6.60
C VAL A 136 -1.47 9.43 7.95
N GLY A 137 -1.32 10.76 7.90
CA GLY A 137 -1.09 11.61 9.07
C GLY A 137 0.38 11.83 9.46
N THR A 138 1.31 11.07 8.88
CA THR A 138 2.77 11.20 9.09
C THR A 138 3.54 11.36 7.77
N ASN A 139 4.57 12.20 7.77
CA ASN A 139 5.39 12.49 6.58
C ASN A 139 6.89 12.49 6.93
N SER A 140 7.76 12.69 5.94
CA SER A 140 9.21 12.67 6.15
C SER A 140 9.73 13.67 7.19
N ASN A 141 9.09 14.83 7.39
CA ASN A 141 9.47 15.75 8.46
C ASN A 141 9.15 15.16 9.84
N ASP A 142 8.00 14.48 9.98
CA ASP A 142 7.65 13.77 11.21
C ASP A 142 8.66 12.63 11.47
N LEU A 143 9.09 11.92 10.42
CA LEU A 143 10.07 10.85 10.50
C LEU A 143 11.48 11.35 10.87
N ASP A 144 11.86 12.55 10.44
CA ASP A 144 13.10 13.19 10.87
C ASP A 144 13.08 13.46 12.38
N ILE A 145 11.94 13.91 12.92
CA ILE A 145 11.75 14.12 14.37
C ILE A 145 11.83 12.79 15.11
N ILE A 146 11.13 11.76 14.62
CA ILE A 146 11.16 10.42 15.19
C ILE A 146 12.61 9.88 15.21
N GLY A 147 13.33 10.04 14.10
CA GLY A 147 14.72 9.61 13.95
C GLY A 147 15.73 10.33 14.84
N ARG A 148 15.33 11.32 15.63
CA ARG A 148 16.19 11.90 16.68
C ARG A 148 16.34 10.99 17.90
N ASN A 149 15.40 10.07 18.13
CA ASN A 149 15.35 9.22 19.32
C ASN A 149 15.24 7.71 19.02
N THR A 150 15.25 7.31 17.74
CA THR A 150 15.28 5.89 17.34
C THR A 150 16.05 5.71 16.03
N ASP A 151 16.78 4.59 15.94
CA ASP A 151 17.43 4.16 14.70
C ASP A 151 16.47 3.37 13.79
N PHE A 152 15.31 2.95 14.30
CA PHE A 152 14.37 2.07 13.62
C PHE A 152 13.30 2.86 12.86
N VAL A 153 13.73 3.77 12.00
CA VAL A 153 12.88 4.61 11.15
C VAL A 153 13.47 4.76 9.75
N VAL A 154 12.62 4.72 8.73
CA VAL A 154 12.98 4.86 7.31
C VAL A 154 12.07 5.84 6.59
N GLY A 155 12.45 6.29 5.39
CA GLY A 155 11.66 7.27 4.62
C GLY A 155 11.80 8.70 5.14
N ARG A 156 12.83 8.96 5.94
CA ARG A 156 13.27 10.30 6.35
C ARG A 156 13.65 11.14 5.15
N ASN A 157 13.75 12.46 5.33
CA ASN A 157 14.16 13.34 4.24
C ASN A 157 15.57 13.00 3.74
N ALA A 158 15.79 13.17 2.44
CA ALA A 158 17.10 12.94 1.82
C ALA A 158 18.20 13.85 2.42
N THR A 159 17.84 15.04 2.89
CA THR A 159 18.75 15.99 3.55
C THR A 159 19.34 15.47 4.86
N VAL A 160 18.71 14.48 5.50
CA VAL A 160 19.20 13.81 6.71
C VAL A 160 19.57 12.34 6.46
N GLY A 161 19.75 11.96 5.19
CA GLY A 161 20.22 10.64 4.79
C GLY A 161 19.13 9.57 4.64
N GLY A 162 17.84 9.94 4.66
CA GLY A 162 16.76 9.00 4.32
C GLY A 162 16.52 8.86 2.81
N SER A 163 15.65 7.94 2.42
CA SER A 163 15.27 7.74 1.00
C SER A 163 14.28 8.76 0.44
N GLY A 164 13.64 9.57 1.30
CA GLY A 164 12.73 10.64 0.89
C GLY A 164 11.43 10.15 0.24
N ASP A 165 10.97 10.89 -0.76
CA ASP A 165 9.68 10.63 -1.43
C ASP A 165 9.68 9.29 -2.16
N SER A 166 8.72 8.43 -1.83
CA SER A 166 8.57 7.10 -2.42
C SER A 166 7.67 7.07 -3.66
N ALA A 167 7.09 8.21 -4.04
CA ALA A 167 6.16 8.29 -5.16
C ALA A 167 6.76 7.83 -6.50
N PRO A 168 8.01 8.21 -6.87
CA PRO A 168 8.60 7.76 -8.14
C PRO A 168 8.76 6.24 -8.22
N MET A 169 9.25 5.61 -7.14
CA MET A 169 9.41 4.14 -7.11
C MET A 169 8.08 3.42 -7.03
N THR A 170 7.09 3.98 -6.33
CA THR A 170 5.72 3.44 -6.32
C THR A 170 5.10 3.48 -7.71
N ALA A 171 5.23 4.61 -8.43
CA ALA A 171 4.72 4.76 -9.79
C ALA A 171 5.42 3.81 -10.77
N LEU A 172 6.74 3.62 -10.63
CA LEU A 172 7.48 2.64 -11.42
C LEU A 172 6.98 1.21 -11.17
N GLY A 173 6.71 0.83 -9.91
CA GLY A 173 6.13 -0.47 -9.58
C GLY A 173 4.75 -0.69 -10.21
N VAL A 174 3.89 0.33 -10.15
CA VAL A 174 2.56 0.29 -10.78
C VAL A 174 2.68 0.19 -12.29
N PHE A 175 3.58 0.96 -12.91
CA PHE A 175 3.82 0.89 -14.35
C PHE A 175 4.32 -0.49 -14.79
N GLN A 176 5.26 -1.10 -14.06
CA GLN A 176 5.75 -2.45 -14.33
C GLN A 176 4.64 -3.50 -14.17
N SER A 177 3.76 -3.30 -13.20
CA SER A 177 2.56 -4.13 -13.00
C SER A 177 1.57 -3.99 -14.17
N MET A 178 1.37 -2.78 -14.69
CA MET A 178 0.55 -2.56 -15.89
C MET A 178 1.15 -3.24 -17.11
N ARG A 179 2.48 -3.20 -17.28
CA ARG A 179 3.16 -3.89 -18.39
C ARG A 179 2.99 -5.40 -18.30
N ALA A 180 3.07 -5.99 -17.10
CA ALA A 180 2.82 -7.42 -16.90
C ALA A 180 1.35 -7.79 -17.17
N ALA A 181 0.40 -6.94 -16.74
CA ALA A 181 -1.02 -7.11 -17.04
C ALA A 181 -1.29 -7.01 -18.55
N ALA A 182 -0.71 -6.02 -19.23
CA ALA A 182 -0.77 -5.86 -20.68
C ALA A 182 -0.20 -7.09 -21.40
N GLN A 183 0.92 -7.66 -20.93
CA GLN A 183 1.47 -8.89 -21.51
C GLN A 183 0.53 -10.08 -21.31
N SER A 184 -0.04 -10.22 -20.11
CA SER A 184 -0.96 -11.32 -19.78
C SER A 184 -2.26 -11.26 -20.57
N HIS A 185 -2.74 -10.07 -20.88
CA HIS A 185 -4.06 -9.82 -21.47
C HIS A 185 -4.00 -9.58 -22.99
N TRP A 186 -3.07 -8.74 -23.47
CA TRP A 186 -2.90 -8.41 -24.89
C TRP A 186 -1.68 -9.08 -25.56
N GLY A 187 -0.84 -9.80 -24.81
CA GLY A 187 0.32 -10.51 -25.34
C GLY A 187 1.59 -9.66 -25.49
N THR A 188 1.55 -8.36 -25.19
CA THR A 188 2.69 -7.45 -25.28
C THR A 188 2.89 -6.64 -23.99
N PRO A 189 4.13 -6.47 -23.49
CA PRO A 189 4.40 -5.74 -22.25
C PRO A 189 4.51 -4.22 -22.49
N SER A 190 3.51 -3.63 -23.14
CA SER A 190 3.47 -2.20 -23.47
C SER A 190 2.03 -1.68 -23.51
N LEU A 191 1.88 -0.40 -23.17
CA LEU A 191 0.66 0.38 -23.14
C LEU A 191 0.61 1.33 -24.37
N ALA A 192 1.55 1.20 -25.31
CA ALA A 192 1.56 2.00 -26.53
C ALA A 192 0.25 1.85 -27.31
N GLY A 193 -0.39 2.99 -27.64
CA GLY A 193 -1.67 3.01 -28.34
C GLY A 193 -2.88 2.62 -27.47
N LYS A 194 -2.70 2.41 -26.17
CA LYS A 194 -3.77 2.14 -25.20
C LYS A 194 -4.23 3.42 -24.52
N THR A 195 -5.51 3.48 -24.16
CA THR A 195 -6.11 4.57 -23.40
C THR A 195 -6.13 4.22 -21.92
N VAL A 196 -5.37 4.97 -21.12
CA VAL A 196 -5.22 4.75 -19.67
C VAL A 196 -5.88 5.88 -18.90
N GLY A 197 -6.85 5.54 -18.05
CA GLY A 197 -7.53 6.46 -17.16
C GLY A 197 -6.89 6.47 -15.77
N VAL A 198 -6.20 7.55 -15.40
CA VAL A 198 -5.58 7.76 -14.09
C VAL A 198 -6.49 8.57 -13.17
N GLU A 199 -7.11 7.91 -12.19
CA GLU A 199 -7.92 8.56 -11.17
C GLU A 199 -7.05 8.93 -9.97
N GLY A 200 -6.81 10.22 -9.77
CA GLY A 200 -5.88 10.75 -8.79
C GLY A 200 -4.54 11.13 -9.42
N THR A 201 -4.26 12.43 -9.45
CA THR A 201 -3.05 13.06 -10.00
C THR A 201 -2.15 13.65 -8.91
N GLY A 202 -2.24 13.09 -7.70
CA GLY A 202 -1.29 13.32 -6.62
C GLY A 202 0.14 12.88 -6.98
N LYS A 203 1.00 12.68 -5.98
CA LYS A 203 2.42 12.40 -6.23
C LYS A 203 2.65 11.16 -7.10
N VAL A 204 2.03 10.03 -6.75
CA VAL A 204 2.19 8.76 -7.49
C VAL A 204 1.53 8.83 -8.86
N GLY A 205 0.28 9.32 -8.93
CA GLY A 205 -0.44 9.44 -10.19
C GLY A 205 0.27 10.33 -11.21
N TYR A 206 0.86 11.45 -10.76
CA TYR A 206 1.67 12.32 -11.61
C TYR A 206 2.90 11.61 -12.20
N GLU A 207 3.65 10.88 -11.37
CA GLU A 207 4.81 10.10 -11.86
C GLU A 207 4.38 8.96 -12.78
N LEU A 208 3.23 8.33 -12.51
CA LEU A 208 2.66 7.29 -13.37
C LEU A 208 2.28 7.85 -14.75
N ILE A 209 1.63 9.02 -14.81
CA ILE A 209 1.31 9.71 -16.06
C ILE A 209 2.56 9.91 -16.91
N LYS A 210 3.66 10.35 -16.31
CA LYS A 210 4.94 10.53 -17.01
C LYS A 210 5.45 9.23 -17.64
N LEU A 211 5.38 8.10 -16.91
CA LEU A 211 5.79 6.79 -17.41
C LEU A 211 4.89 6.29 -18.54
N LEU A 212 3.58 6.46 -18.39
CA LEU A 212 2.57 6.08 -19.39
C LEU A 212 2.76 6.82 -20.71
N LEU A 213 2.98 8.14 -20.64
CA LEU A 213 3.24 8.97 -21.83
C LEU A 213 4.55 8.57 -22.52
N ALA A 214 5.58 8.24 -21.74
CA ALA A 214 6.86 7.77 -22.28
C ALA A 214 6.74 6.41 -22.99
N ASP A 215 5.81 5.55 -22.57
CA ASP A 215 5.51 4.27 -23.23
C ASP A 215 4.56 4.41 -24.44
N GLY A 216 4.06 5.62 -24.72
CA GLY A 216 3.19 5.90 -25.85
C GLY A 216 1.70 5.64 -25.61
N ALA A 217 1.26 5.62 -24.34
CA ALA A 217 -0.16 5.54 -23.99
C ALA A 217 -0.87 6.89 -24.19
N THR A 218 -2.16 6.83 -24.52
CA THR A 218 -3.07 7.98 -24.40
C THR A 218 -3.57 8.04 -22.97
N VAL A 219 -3.51 9.21 -22.33
CA VAL A 219 -3.83 9.34 -20.90
C VAL A 219 -5.02 10.27 -20.69
N LEU A 220 -6.02 9.76 -19.96
CA LEU A 220 -7.10 10.53 -19.36
C LEU A 220 -6.82 10.65 -17.86
N ALA A 221 -7.06 11.81 -17.27
CA ALA A 221 -6.82 12.02 -15.84
C ALA A 221 -7.94 12.80 -15.18
N THR A 222 -8.20 12.48 -13.91
CA THR A 222 -9.14 13.21 -13.05
C THR A 222 -8.60 13.29 -11.64
N ASP A 223 -8.98 14.33 -10.91
CA ASP A 223 -8.65 14.54 -9.50
C ASP A 223 -9.64 15.54 -8.91
N VAL A 224 -9.99 15.37 -7.64
CA VAL A 224 -10.83 16.33 -6.90
C VAL A 224 -10.10 17.63 -6.60
N ASN A 225 -8.76 17.62 -6.64
CA ASN A 225 -7.90 18.76 -6.39
C ASN A 225 -7.56 19.49 -7.69
N ALA A 226 -8.19 20.66 -7.89
CA ALA A 226 -7.94 21.52 -9.04
C ALA A 226 -6.46 21.88 -9.24
N ALA A 227 -5.70 22.12 -8.16
CA ALA A 227 -4.28 22.44 -8.27
C ALA A 227 -3.43 21.25 -8.78
N ALA A 228 -3.84 20.02 -8.45
CA ALA A 228 -3.18 18.83 -8.99
C ALA A 228 -3.44 18.68 -10.50
N LEU A 229 -4.68 18.95 -10.93
CA LEU A 229 -5.05 18.98 -12.34
C LEU A 229 -4.34 20.08 -13.11
N ASP A 230 -4.24 21.29 -12.56
CA ASP A 230 -3.56 22.41 -13.21
C ASP A 230 -2.08 22.11 -13.43
N ARG A 231 -1.44 21.46 -12.46
CA ARG A 231 -0.06 20.95 -12.60
C ARG A 231 0.05 19.95 -13.74
N VAL A 232 -0.82 18.93 -13.80
CA VAL A 232 -0.82 17.95 -14.89
C VAL A 232 -1.03 18.61 -16.25
N LYS A 233 -1.96 19.57 -16.37
CA LYS A 233 -2.20 20.30 -17.63
C LYS A 233 -0.98 21.11 -18.07
N ALA A 234 -0.28 21.73 -17.13
CA ALA A 234 0.91 22.53 -17.42
C ALA A 234 2.09 21.67 -17.86
N ASP A 235 2.34 20.56 -17.15
CA ASP A 235 3.51 19.70 -17.38
C ASP A 235 3.28 18.68 -18.51
N PHE A 236 2.03 18.28 -18.74
CA PHE A 236 1.63 17.26 -19.72
C PHE A 236 0.40 17.72 -20.54
N PRO A 237 0.55 18.70 -21.45
CA PRO A 237 -0.57 19.27 -22.21
C PRO A 237 -1.31 18.27 -23.11
N GLN A 238 -0.72 17.11 -23.39
CA GLN A 238 -1.35 16.01 -24.14
C GLN A 238 -2.31 15.15 -23.29
N VAL A 239 -2.33 15.30 -21.97
CA VAL A 239 -3.24 14.55 -21.08
C VAL A 239 -4.64 15.18 -21.14
N SER A 240 -5.65 14.35 -21.38
CA SER A 240 -7.04 14.80 -21.38
C SER A 240 -7.61 14.80 -19.96
N ILE A 241 -7.95 15.98 -19.44
CA ILE A 241 -8.59 16.10 -18.13
C ILE A 241 -10.10 15.89 -18.29
N VAL A 242 -10.65 14.95 -17.53
CA VAL A 242 -12.06 14.55 -17.57
C VAL A 242 -12.69 14.61 -16.18
N ASP A 243 -14.00 14.79 -16.12
CA ASP A 243 -14.73 14.84 -14.85
C ASP A 243 -14.85 13.46 -14.19
N SER A 244 -15.05 12.41 -14.99
CA SER A 244 -15.16 11.01 -14.54
C SER A 244 -14.41 10.10 -15.49
N ILE A 245 -13.61 9.19 -14.91
CA ILE A 245 -12.87 8.16 -15.65
C ILE A 245 -13.69 6.87 -15.78
N ILE A 246 -14.56 6.57 -14.81
CA ILE A 246 -15.31 5.30 -14.76
C ILE A 246 -16.20 5.11 -16.01
N ASP A 247 -16.72 6.20 -16.57
CA ASP A 247 -17.62 6.19 -17.73
C ASP A 247 -16.90 6.27 -19.09
N ALA A 248 -15.61 6.62 -19.07
CA ALA A 248 -14.79 6.79 -20.25
C ALA A 248 -14.52 5.45 -20.94
N ASP A 249 -14.25 5.51 -22.25
CA ASP A 249 -13.79 4.34 -23.00
C ASP A 249 -12.28 4.18 -22.78
N LEU A 250 -11.90 3.15 -22.03
CA LEU A 250 -10.54 2.94 -21.54
C LEU A 250 -10.11 1.52 -21.85
N ASP A 251 -8.82 1.34 -22.11
CA ASP A 251 -8.20 0.03 -22.09
C ASP A 251 -7.78 -0.33 -20.64
N VAL A 252 -7.26 0.66 -19.89
CA VAL A 252 -6.77 0.49 -18.52
C VAL A 252 -7.39 1.52 -17.59
N TYR A 253 -7.87 1.08 -16.44
CA TYR A 253 -8.23 1.93 -15.31
C TYR A 253 -7.18 1.85 -14.20
N ALA A 254 -6.69 3.02 -13.77
CA ALA A 254 -5.61 3.16 -12.81
C ALA A 254 -6.05 3.98 -11.58
N PRO A 255 -6.66 3.32 -10.57
CA PRO A 255 -7.03 4.00 -9.32
C PRO A 255 -5.78 4.39 -8.53
N CYS A 256 -5.53 5.68 -8.40
CA CYS A 256 -4.36 6.28 -7.73
C CYS A 256 -4.74 7.33 -6.66
N ALA A 257 -6.04 7.54 -6.42
CA ALA A 257 -6.57 8.46 -5.41
C ALA A 257 -6.88 7.71 -4.10
N MET A 258 -8.16 7.35 -3.88
CA MET A 258 -8.62 6.63 -2.70
C MET A 258 -8.77 5.14 -3.00
N GLY A 259 -8.80 4.33 -1.93
CA GLY A 259 -9.24 2.94 -2.02
C GLY A 259 -10.74 2.82 -2.26
N ALA A 260 -11.23 1.58 -2.33
CA ALA A 260 -12.64 1.22 -2.43
C ALA A 260 -13.35 1.78 -3.69
N THR A 261 -12.62 2.07 -4.76
CA THR A 261 -13.20 2.54 -6.03
C THR A 261 -13.77 1.39 -6.87
N LEU A 262 -13.32 0.15 -6.63
CA LEU A 262 -13.87 -1.07 -7.23
C LEU A 262 -14.93 -1.64 -6.29
N THR A 263 -16.16 -1.21 -6.51
CA THR A 263 -17.39 -1.68 -5.88
C THR A 263 -18.07 -2.71 -6.79
N ASP A 264 -19.11 -3.39 -6.30
CA ASP A 264 -19.99 -4.22 -7.16
C ASP A 264 -20.49 -3.43 -8.39
N THR A 265 -20.94 -2.20 -8.19
CA THR A 265 -21.45 -1.33 -9.25
C THR A 265 -20.37 -0.97 -10.27
N THR A 266 -19.22 -0.46 -9.81
CA THR A 266 -18.16 0.01 -10.70
C THR A 266 -17.45 -1.13 -11.40
N ALA A 267 -17.26 -2.28 -10.73
CA ALA A 267 -16.74 -3.49 -11.35
C ALA A 267 -17.66 -4.03 -12.45
N ARG A 268 -18.98 -3.76 -12.41
CA ARG A 268 -19.93 -4.12 -13.47
C ARG A 268 -20.00 -3.09 -14.60
N SER A 269 -19.77 -1.81 -14.31
CA SER A 269 -19.98 -0.73 -15.30
C SER A 269 -18.72 -0.30 -16.03
N ILE A 270 -17.54 -0.48 -15.43
CA ILE A 270 -16.29 0.02 -16.01
C ILE A 270 -16.00 -0.64 -17.36
N LYS A 271 -15.52 0.14 -18.33
CA LYS A 271 -15.23 -0.34 -19.69
C LYS A 271 -13.82 -0.88 -19.88
N ALA A 272 -12.94 -0.62 -18.92
CA ALA A 272 -11.55 -1.07 -18.95
C ALA A 272 -11.43 -2.60 -19.01
N GLU A 273 -10.42 -3.07 -19.73
CA GLU A 273 -10.04 -4.47 -19.79
C GLU A 273 -8.99 -4.84 -18.74
N VAL A 274 -8.23 -3.84 -18.27
CA VAL A 274 -7.23 -3.99 -17.21
C VAL A 274 -7.50 -3.00 -16.08
N VAL A 275 -7.35 -3.45 -14.85
CA VAL A 275 -7.36 -2.58 -13.66
C VAL A 275 -6.05 -2.75 -12.90
N CYS A 276 -5.27 -1.67 -12.82
CA CYS A 276 -3.98 -1.68 -12.12
C CYS A 276 -3.66 -0.25 -11.68
N GLY A 277 -3.55 -0.02 -10.37
CA GLY A 277 -3.37 1.32 -9.81
C GLY A 277 -2.57 1.34 -8.52
N ALA A 278 -2.29 2.54 -8.02
CA ALA A 278 -1.51 2.77 -6.81
C ALA A 278 -2.33 2.75 -5.52
N ALA A 279 -3.65 2.94 -5.60
CA ALA A 279 -4.52 3.02 -4.43
C ALA A 279 -4.46 1.72 -3.62
N ASN A 280 -4.57 1.82 -2.29
CA ASN A 280 -4.64 0.67 -1.40
C ASN A 280 -6.09 0.29 -1.11
N ASN A 281 -6.37 -0.99 -0.92
CA ASN A 281 -7.70 -1.57 -0.73
C ASN A 281 -8.65 -1.20 -1.89
N GLN A 282 -8.24 -1.45 -3.14
CA GLN A 282 -9.01 -1.05 -4.33
C GLN A 282 -10.40 -1.68 -4.37
N LEU A 283 -10.49 -2.98 -4.07
CA LEU A 283 -11.76 -3.71 -3.94
C LEU A 283 -12.44 -3.33 -2.63
N THR A 284 -13.75 -3.05 -2.68
CA THR A 284 -14.54 -2.83 -1.44
C THR A 284 -14.63 -4.08 -0.58
N VAL A 285 -14.74 -5.23 -1.23
CA VAL A 285 -14.74 -6.57 -0.63
C VAL A 285 -14.05 -7.54 -1.59
N PRO A 286 -13.39 -8.61 -1.11
CA PRO A 286 -12.66 -9.55 -1.97
C PRO A 286 -13.51 -10.15 -3.11
N GLU A 287 -14.82 -10.33 -2.86
CA GLU A 287 -15.75 -10.93 -3.82
C GLU A 287 -15.92 -10.11 -5.10
N VAL A 288 -15.60 -8.80 -5.08
CA VAL A 288 -15.61 -7.95 -6.28
C VAL A 288 -14.66 -8.48 -7.35
N GLU A 289 -13.59 -9.18 -6.96
CA GLU A 289 -12.67 -9.79 -7.92
C GLU A 289 -13.36 -10.84 -8.81
N ASN A 290 -14.35 -11.57 -8.30
CA ASN A 290 -15.11 -12.52 -9.11
C ASN A 290 -15.84 -11.81 -10.25
N ILE A 291 -16.38 -10.62 -10.00
CA ILE A 291 -17.08 -9.83 -11.02
C ILE A 291 -16.09 -9.40 -12.11
N LEU A 292 -14.89 -8.97 -11.72
CA LEU A 292 -13.83 -8.59 -12.66
C LEU A 292 -13.43 -9.79 -13.53
N ARG A 293 -13.17 -10.96 -12.90
CA ARG A 293 -12.85 -12.20 -13.62
C ARG A 293 -13.95 -12.61 -14.58
N ASP A 294 -15.21 -12.62 -14.14
CA ASP A 294 -16.34 -13.09 -14.95
C ASP A 294 -16.59 -12.17 -16.15
N ARG A 295 -16.18 -10.90 -16.07
CA ARG A 295 -16.16 -9.94 -17.18
C ARG A 295 -14.91 -10.00 -18.05
N GLY A 296 -13.93 -10.84 -17.71
CA GLY A 296 -12.65 -10.93 -18.41
C GLY A 296 -11.73 -9.73 -18.17
N ILE A 297 -11.92 -9.00 -17.06
CA ILE A 297 -11.09 -7.86 -16.68
C ILE A 297 -9.88 -8.37 -15.88
N THR A 298 -8.68 -8.06 -16.36
CA THR A 298 -7.43 -8.40 -15.66
C THR A 298 -7.17 -7.39 -14.55
N TRP A 299 -7.33 -7.79 -13.30
CA TRP A 299 -6.99 -6.97 -12.13
C TRP A 299 -5.65 -7.38 -11.53
N THR A 300 -4.76 -6.41 -11.30
CA THR A 300 -3.54 -6.64 -10.53
C THR A 300 -3.79 -6.32 -9.06
N PRO A 301 -3.55 -7.25 -8.12
CA PRO A 301 -3.66 -6.99 -6.70
C PRO A 301 -2.86 -5.75 -6.27
N ASP A 302 -3.53 -4.86 -5.57
CA ASP A 302 -3.03 -3.51 -5.27
C ASP A 302 -1.74 -3.52 -4.43
N TYR A 303 -1.67 -4.39 -3.43
CA TYR A 303 -0.53 -4.54 -2.54
C TYR A 303 0.71 -5.09 -3.25
N VAL A 304 0.54 -5.70 -4.42
CA VAL A 304 1.63 -6.07 -5.33
C VAL A 304 1.98 -4.85 -6.19
N ALA A 305 0.96 -4.26 -6.84
CA ALA A 305 1.15 -3.18 -7.80
C ALA A 305 1.88 -1.97 -7.21
N ASN A 306 1.51 -1.58 -5.98
CA ASN A 306 2.09 -0.43 -5.30
C ASN A 306 3.30 -0.78 -4.39
N GLY A 307 3.90 -1.96 -4.56
CA GLY A 307 5.02 -2.44 -3.75
C GLY A 307 6.32 -1.63 -3.87
N GLY A 308 6.46 -0.79 -4.91
CA GLY A 308 7.69 -0.04 -5.19
C GLY A 308 8.14 0.88 -4.04
N GLY A 309 7.20 1.50 -3.32
CA GLY A 309 7.54 2.33 -2.16
C GLY A 309 8.12 1.52 -0.99
N LEU A 310 7.65 0.28 -0.79
CA LEU A 310 8.22 -0.62 0.23
C LEU A 310 9.63 -1.07 -0.16
N ILE A 311 9.84 -1.39 -1.44
CA ILE A 311 11.17 -1.78 -1.95
C ILE A 311 12.18 -0.65 -1.76
N GLN A 312 11.78 0.61 -1.97
CA GLN A 312 12.64 1.78 -1.73
C GLN A 312 13.11 1.86 -0.28
N VAL A 313 12.18 1.83 0.69
CA VAL A 313 12.55 1.95 2.11
C VAL A 313 13.26 0.70 2.63
N ALA A 314 13.02 -0.47 2.04
CA ALA A 314 13.83 -1.67 2.29
C ALA A 314 15.27 -1.50 1.77
N GLY A 315 15.45 -0.82 0.64
CA GLY A 315 16.75 -0.44 0.10
C GLY A 315 17.53 0.50 1.01
N GLU A 316 16.86 1.46 1.65
CA GLU A 316 17.46 2.36 2.65
C GLU A 316 18.12 1.57 3.79
N LEU A 317 17.44 0.57 4.35
CA LEU A 317 17.99 -0.30 5.41
C LEU A 317 19.22 -1.11 4.98
N LYS A 318 19.33 -1.41 3.69
CA LYS A 318 20.44 -2.19 3.13
C LYS A 318 21.57 -1.30 2.60
N GLY A 319 21.42 0.03 2.65
CA GLY A 319 22.37 0.97 2.05
C GLY A 319 22.44 0.86 0.52
N ASN A 320 21.35 0.46 -0.13
CA ASN A 320 21.32 0.35 -1.58
C ASN A 320 21.34 1.72 -2.26
N SER A 321 22.00 1.78 -3.40
CA SER A 321 21.96 2.92 -4.30
C SER A 321 20.58 3.07 -4.96
N ALA A 322 20.28 4.27 -5.47
CA ALA A 322 19.03 4.54 -6.18
C ALA A 322 18.85 3.62 -7.40
N GLU A 323 19.93 3.28 -8.12
CA GLU A 323 19.86 2.39 -9.27
C GLU A 323 19.56 0.95 -8.87
N GLU A 324 20.17 0.45 -7.79
CA GLU A 324 19.85 -0.88 -7.26
C GLU A 324 18.39 -0.98 -6.80
N VAL A 325 17.87 0.06 -6.14
CA VAL A 325 16.46 0.15 -5.75
C VAL A 325 15.57 0.10 -6.99
N LYS A 326 15.87 0.92 -8.00
CA LYS A 326 15.12 0.96 -9.26
C LYS A 326 15.07 -0.41 -9.94
N LEU A 327 16.22 -1.08 -10.08
CA LEU A 327 16.30 -2.43 -10.66
C LEU A 327 15.51 -3.46 -9.86
N LYS A 328 15.44 -3.33 -8.53
CA LYS A 328 14.59 -4.19 -7.69
C LYS A 328 13.10 -3.90 -7.91
N VAL A 329 12.70 -2.64 -8.01
CA VAL A 329 11.31 -2.25 -8.31
C VAL A 329 10.88 -2.77 -9.69
N GLU A 330 11.78 -2.75 -10.68
CA GLU A 330 11.48 -3.26 -12.03
C GLU A 330 11.07 -4.75 -12.04
N LYS A 331 11.56 -5.54 -11.08
CA LYS A 331 11.20 -6.96 -10.90
C LYS A 331 9.75 -7.20 -10.48
N ILE A 332 9.01 -6.15 -10.09
CA ILE A 332 7.55 -6.28 -9.89
C ILE A 332 6.87 -6.83 -11.15
N PHE A 333 7.41 -6.53 -12.34
CA PHE A 333 6.95 -7.14 -13.59
C PHE A 333 6.98 -8.67 -13.55
N ASP A 334 8.09 -9.26 -13.07
CA ASP A 334 8.26 -10.71 -13.00
C ASP A 334 7.31 -11.31 -11.95
N THR A 335 7.19 -10.68 -10.78
CA THR A 335 6.25 -11.09 -9.73
C THR A 335 4.81 -11.11 -10.21
N VAL A 336 4.35 -10.05 -10.89
CA VAL A 336 2.99 -9.98 -11.43
C VAL A 336 2.77 -11.01 -12.53
N THR A 337 3.79 -11.25 -13.37
CA THR A 337 3.75 -12.31 -14.40
C THR A 337 3.60 -13.70 -13.77
N GLU A 338 4.34 -13.99 -12.70
CA GLU A 338 4.22 -15.24 -11.94
C GLU A 338 2.81 -15.40 -11.35
N ILE A 339 2.27 -14.35 -10.74
CA ILE A 339 0.91 -14.35 -10.15
C ILE A 339 -0.13 -14.66 -11.22
N PHE A 340 -0.08 -14.01 -12.39
CA PHE A 340 -1.04 -14.29 -13.45
C PHE A 340 -0.86 -15.68 -14.07
N ALA A 341 0.37 -16.16 -14.20
CA ALA A 341 0.63 -17.52 -14.65
C ALA A 341 0.06 -18.55 -13.67
N LYS A 342 0.22 -18.32 -12.36
CA LYS A 342 -0.33 -19.16 -11.29
C LYS A 342 -1.86 -19.14 -11.28
N SER A 343 -2.46 -17.96 -11.33
CA SER A 343 -3.92 -17.79 -11.41
C SER A 343 -4.50 -18.58 -12.59
N LYS A 344 -3.92 -18.44 -13.79
CA LYS A 344 -4.35 -19.18 -14.99
C LYS A 344 -4.15 -20.69 -14.86
N LYS A 345 -3.01 -21.14 -14.33
CA LYS A 345 -2.66 -22.56 -14.20
C LYS A 345 -3.56 -23.27 -13.19
N ASP A 346 -3.80 -22.64 -12.05
CA ASP A 346 -4.49 -23.26 -10.91
C ASP A 346 -6.01 -22.98 -10.94
N GLY A 347 -6.47 -22.08 -11.81
CA GLY A 347 -7.89 -21.72 -11.94
C GLY A 347 -8.42 -20.89 -10.78
N ILE A 348 -7.54 -20.14 -10.12
CA ILE A 348 -7.83 -19.31 -8.93
C ILE A 348 -7.79 -17.82 -9.26
N LEU A 349 -8.34 -16.99 -8.38
CA LEU A 349 -8.29 -15.53 -8.50
C LEU A 349 -6.86 -14.99 -8.44
N ALA A 350 -6.62 -13.79 -8.98
CA ALA A 350 -5.31 -13.14 -8.94
C ALA A 350 -4.92 -12.76 -7.51
N GLY A 351 -5.88 -12.32 -6.68
CA GLY A 351 -5.68 -12.11 -5.25
C GLY A 351 -5.25 -13.38 -4.52
N GLU A 352 -5.95 -14.49 -4.75
CA GLU A 352 -5.60 -15.81 -4.18
C GLU A 352 -4.23 -16.29 -4.65
N ALA A 353 -3.89 -16.09 -5.92
CA ALA A 353 -2.58 -16.44 -6.46
C ALA A 353 -1.46 -15.60 -5.83
N ALA A 354 -1.68 -14.30 -5.60
CA ALA A 354 -0.73 -13.41 -4.95
C ALA A 354 -0.50 -13.78 -3.47
N ASP A 355 -1.59 -14.13 -2.76
CA ASP A 355 -1.51 -14.62 -1.38
C ASP A 355 -0.70 -15.93 -1.32
N ALA A 356 -0.96 -16.86 -2.23
CA ALA A 356 -0.23 -18.12 -2.29
C ALA A 356 1.27 -17.94 -2.61
N VAL A 357 1.64 -16.96 -3.45
CA VAL A 357 3.05 -16.62 -3.70
C VAL A 357 3.72 -16.07 -2.43
N ALA A 358 3.03 -15.18 -1.71
CA ALA A 358 3.52 -14.65 -0.44
C ALA A 358 3.70 -15.75 0.62
N GLU A 359 2.69 -16.60 0.80
CA GLU A 359 2.68 -17.69 1.77
C GLU A 359 3.75 -18.73 1.48
N ALA A 360 3.97 -19.09 0.21
CA ALA A 360 5.04 -20.01 -0.17
C ALA A 360 6.43 -19.47 0.23
N ARG A 361 6.68 -18.17 0.02
CA ARG A 361 7.95 -17.54 0.41
C ARG A 361 8.12 -17.53 1.93
N ILE A 362 7.07 -17.18 2.67
CA ILE A 362 7.08 -17.16 4.14
C ILE A 362 7.33 -18.55 4.70
N ALA A 363 6.64 -19.57 4.18
CA ALA A 363 6.78 -20.96 4.61
C ALA A 363 8.20 -21.50 4.36
N GLU A 364 8.80 -21.17 3.22
CA GLU A 364 10.18 -21.56 2.92
C GLU A 364 11.18 -20.91 3.90
N ALA A 365 11.03 -19.61 4.18
CA ALA A 365 11.89 -18.94 5.17
C ALA A 365 11.72 -19.53 6.58
N ALA A 366 10.49 -19.85 7.00
CA ALA A 366 10.22 -20.50 8.28
C ALA A 366 10.85 -21.90 8.37
N ARG A 367 10.91 -22.64 7.26
CA ARG A 367 11.57 -23.96 7.18
C ARG A 367 13.07 -23.84 7.32
N VAL A 368 13.70 -22.87 6.64
CA VAL A 368 15.14 -22.60 6.72
C VAL A 368 15.53 -22.16 8.13
N ALA A 369 14.74 -21.33 8.81
CA ALA A 369 15.04 -20.86 10.16
C ALA A 369 14.97 -21.96 11.25
N LYS A 370 14.30 -23.08 10.97
CA LYS A 370 14.18 -24.23 11.90
C LYS A 370 15.24 -25.32 11.70
N GLY A 371 15.94 -25.32 10.56
CA GLY A 371 16.95 -26.33 10.20
C GLY A 371 18.34 -25.91 10.59
#